data_AF-A0AAY3ZYJ8-F1
#
_entry.id   AF-A0AAY3ZYJ8-F1
#
_cell.length_a   1.000
_cell.length_b   1.000
_cell.length_c   1.000
_cell.angle_alpha   90.00
_cell.angle_beta   90.00
_cell.angle_gamma   90.00
#
_symmetry.space_group_name_H-M   'P 1'
#
loop_
_entity.id
_entity.type
_entity.pdbx_description
1 polymer ?
#
loop_
_entity_poly.entity_id
_entity_poly.type
_entity_poly.pdbx_seq_one_letter_code
_entity_poly.pdbx_strand_id
1 'polypeptide(L)'
;MEVAAMSRSRRFPSAHNFSYGLSLWLVVWLVLVKAGPVQGCPKLCVCYPSPMTISCQAQNLTTVPTGVPYESQRVFLQNNRITELRVGTFGFGTQVLWLFSNNITWIEAGAFSELRDLEELDLGDNPHLRRLEGGAFRGLEKLQSLHMHRCRLAALPHDIFHKLYSLQFLYLQENQLHFLQDDLFSDLINLSQLFLHGNRIRTLSENVFRGLVNLDRLLLHDNRVRQVNRRAFRDLGRLTMLFLFNNSLAELPGQAMRDVGSIQFLRLNGNPWSCGCEARPLWEFFRNNRVSSSELVCASPSPRRGTDLRFLREMDFAPCPLPDPGSLAGSTTTTFSTKTRWWFSKHKPVSSSKGVFEKTSETIKSFPFGGGKTTSTKYELSEDEALLPKLDPEEYWANYGNEDAGATSVRCFELECPSEFDILPPSSSASFSSLSSSSPLPFMLSLSALTVSFHLLFG
;
A
#
# COMPACT_ATOMS: atom_id res chain seq x y z
N MET A 1 0.79 73.90 -83.57
CA MET A 1 0.91 72.93 -82.47
C MET A 1 0.87 71.53 -83.08
N GLU A 2 1.67 70.62 -82.52
CA GLU A 2 1.59 69.16 -82.71
C GLU A 2 1.99 68.55 -84.06
N VAL A 3 3.04 67.73 -84.02
CA VAL A 3 3.06 66.25 -84.17
C VAL A 3 4.38 65.85 -84.83
N ALA A 4 5.24 65.11 -84.11
CA ALA A 4 6.14 64.12 -84.69
C ALA A 4 6.69 63.18 -83.58
N ALA A 5 6.64 61.89 -83.87
CA ALA A 5 7.04 60.79 -83.00
C ALA A 5 8.57 60.62 -82.94
N MET A 6 9.09 60.12 -81.80
CA MET A 6 10.39 59.45 -81.72
C MET A 6 10.41 58.38 -80.62
N SER A 7 10.93 57.22 -81.00
CA SER A 7 11.08 56.01 -80.20
C SER A 7 12.13 56.17 -79.09
N ARG A 8 11.94 55.47 -77.96
CA ARG A 8 12.98 55.36 -76.91
C ARG A 8 13.07 53.95 -76.36
N SER A 9 14.11 53.25 -76.81
CA SER A 9 14.65 52.03 -76.20
C SER A 9 15.07 52.30 -74.74
N ARG A 10 14.62 51.46 -73.80
CA ARG A 10 15.16 51.39 -72.44
C ARG A 10 15.68 49.98 -72.16
N ARG A 11 16.97 49.92 -71.87
CA ARG A 11 17.77 48.75 -71.48
C ARG A 11 17.38 48.27 -70.07
N PHE A 12 17.35 46.95 -69.89
CA PHE A 12 17.41 46.28 -68.59
C PHE A 12 18.77 46.54 -67.89
N PRO A 13 18.79 46.57 -66.55
CA PRO A 13 19.92 46.03 -65.80
C PRO A 13 19.49 44.86 -64.90
N SER A 14 19.98 43.69 -65.32
CA SER A 14 20.64 42.65 -64.51
C SER A 14 20.22 42.45 -63.05
N ALA A 15 19.54 41.33 -62.81
CA ALA A 15 19.38 40.68 -61.53
C ALA A 15 20.71 40.02 -61.10
N HIS A 16 21.47 40.64 -60.19
CA HIS A 16 22.64 39.96 -59.60
C HIS A 16 22.91 40.19 -58.10
N ASN A 17 22.08 40.95 -57.37
CA ASN A 17 22.37 41.27 -55.96
C ASN A 17 21.42 40.66 -54.92
N PHE A 18 20.52 39.74 -55.29
CA PHE A 18 19.56 39.15 -54.33
C PHE A 18 20.05 37.84 -53.67
N SER A 19 21.14 37.23 -54.17
CA SER A 19 21.64 35.92 -53.69
C SER A 19 22.51 36.02 -52.42
N TYR A 20 23.21 37.14 -52.24
CA TYR A 20 24.12 37.34 -51.11
C TYR A 20 23.40 37.70 -49.79
N GLY A 21 22.21 38.29 -49.86
CA GLY A 21 21.42 38.64 -48.67
C GLY A 21 20.74 37.44 -48.02
N LEU A 22 20.22 36.51 -48.83
CA LEU A 22 19.57 35.28 -48.39
C LEU A 22 20.56 34.29 -47.75
N SER A 23 21.77 34.20 -48.29
CA SER A 23 22.84 33.36 -47.73
C SER A 23 23.37 33.91 -46.40
N LEU A 24 23.52 35.23 -46.27
CA LEU A 24 23.90 35.84 -44.99
C LEU A 24 22.81 35.68 -43.93
N TRP A 25 21.53 35.80 -44.30
CA TRP A 25 20.40 35.57 -43.39
C TRP A 25 20.30 34.10 -42.96
N LEU A 26 20.56 33.14 -43.85
CA LEU A 26 20.63 31.71 -43.52
C LEU A 26 21.81 31.40 -42.60
N VAL A 27 22.97 32.00 -42.82
CA VAL A 27 24.14 31.83 -41.95
C VAL A 27 23.91 32.49 -40.60
N VAL A 28 23.34 33.70 -40.56
CA VAL A 28 22.96 34.38 -39.31
C VAL A 28 21.85 33.64 -38.58
N TRP A 29 20.89 33.03 -39.29
CA TRP A 29 19.87 32.16 -38.71
C TRP A 29 20.47 30.84 -38.19
N LEU A 30 21.41 30.22 -38.91
CA LEU A 30 22.13 29.03 -38.43
C LEU A 30 23.08 29.33 -37.25
N VAL A 31 23.59 30.56 -37.14
CA VAL A 31 24.47 31.01 -36.04
C VAL A 31 23.68 31.54 -34.84
N LEU A 32 22.48 32.12 -35.05
CA LEU A 32 21.57 32.60 -33.99
C LEU A 32 20.60 31.52 -33.50
N VAL A 33 20.29 30.51 -34.32
CA VAL A 33 19.83 29.20 -33.84
C VAL A 33 21.07 28.50 -33.29
N LYS A 34 21.61 29.07 -32.21
CA LYS A 34 22.25 28.23 -31.20
C LYS A 34 21.19 27.20 -30.87
N ALA A 35 21.43 25.96 -31.29
CA ALA A 35 20.84 24.81 -30.64
C ALA A 35 20.89 25.14 -29.15
N GLY A 36 19.72 25.29 -28.52
CA GLY A 36 19.64 25.43 -27.07
C GLY A 36 20.54 24.35 -26.46
N PRO A 37 21.17 24.60 -25.30
CA PRO A 37 22.22 23.74 -24.77
C PRO A 37 21.76 22.29 -24.92
N VAL A 38 22.36 21.57 -25.87
CA VAL A 38 22.07 20.15 -26.06
C VAL A 38 22.73 19.55 -24.84
N GLN A 39 21.99 19.48 -23.73
CA GLN A 39 22.33 18.67 -22.59
C GLN A 39 22.39 17.27 -23.14
N GLY A 40 23.60 16.89 -23.55
CA GLY A 40 23.87 15.58 -24.10
C GLY A 40 23.43 14.54 -23.10
N CYS A 41 22.96 13.39 -23.60
CA CYS A 41 22.58 12.27 -22.76
C CYS A 41 23.71 11.96 -21.75
N PRO A 42 23.40 11.73 -20.46
CA PRO A 42 24.43 11.44 -19.49
C PRO A 42 25.30 10.24 -19.91
N LYS A 43 26.58 10.26 -19.51
CA LYS A 43 27.48 9.15 -19.80
C LYS A 43 26.92 7.85 -19.21
N LEU A 44 26.99 6.76 -19.99
CA LEU A 44 26.45 5.43 -19.66
C LEU A 44 24.92 5.32 -19.71
N CYS A 45 24.21 6.39 -20.11
CA CYS A 45 22.77 6.38 -20.27
C CYS A 45 22.36 6.41 -21.75
N VAL A 46 21.12 5.98 -22.01
CA VAL A 46 20.47 6.06 -23.32
C VAL A 46 19.28 6.99 -23.22
N CYS A 47 19.16 7.93 -24.16
CA CYS A 47 18.11 8.94 -24.16
C CYS A 47 17.24 8.82 -25.42
N TYR A 48 15.93 8.78 -25.23
CA TYR A 48 14.93 8.76 -26.29
C TYR A 48 14.15 10.08 -26.27
N PRO A 49 13.95 10.76 -27.42
CA PRO A 49 13.35 12.09 -27.43
C PRO A 49 11.82 12.11 -27.39
N SER A 50 11.13 10.99 -27.64
CA SER A 50 9.66 10.96 -27.76
C SER A 50 9.05 9.69 -27.14
N PRO A 51 8.48 9.75 -25.92
CA PRO A 51 8.61 10.84 -24.94
C PRO A 51 10.06 10.94 -24.41
N MET A 52 10.45 12.11 -23.89
CA MET A 52 11.80 12.33 -23.36
C MET A 52 12.09 11.36 -22.21
N THR A 53 12.86 10.31 -22.49
CA THR A 53 13.11 9.18 -21.60
C THR A 53 14.60 8.97 -21.44
N ILE A 54 15.06 8.89 -20.20
CA ILE A 54 16.45 8.63 -19.85
C ILE A 54 16.54 7.27 -19.17
N SER A 55 17.32 6.39 -19.78
CA SER A 55 17.55 5.01 -19.35
C SER A 55 18.98 4.86 -18.86
N CYS A 56 19.17 4.75 -17.54
CA CYS A 56 20.48 4.64 -16.87
C CYS A 56 20.56 3.38 -15.99
N GLN A 57 19.78 2.33 -16.29
CA GLN A 57 19.67 1.13 -15.47
C GLN A 57 20.92 0.23 -15.53
N ALA A 58 21.20 -0.48 -14.44
CA ALA A 58 22.25 -1.50 -14.36
C ALA A 58 23.67 -1.03 -14.71
N GLN A 59 23.99 0.24 -14.43
CA GLN A 59 25.30 0.84 -14.74
C GLN A 59 26.23 0.98 -13.51
N ASN A 60 25.85 0.40 -12.36
CA ASN A 60 26.57 0.53 -11.07
C ASN A 60 26.81 1.98 -10.63
N LEU A 61 25.91 2.90 -11.00
CA LEU A 61 26.03 4.32 -10.64
C LEU A 61 25.92 4.48 -9.11
N THR A 62 26.82 5.25 -8.51
CA THR A 62 26.81 5.54 -7.06
C THR A 62 26.06 6.83 -6.71
N THR A 63 25.85 7.69 -7.71
CA THR A 63 25.14 8.96 -7.63
C THR A 63 24.27 9.14 -8.86
N VAL A 64 23.24 9.98 -8.76
CA VAL A 64 22.45 10.40 -9.93
C VAL A 64 23.37 11.10 -10.94
N PRO A 65 23.38 10.70 -12.22
CA PRO A 65 24.32 11.25 -13.20
C PRO A 65 23.99 12.72 -13.51
N THR A 66 25.01 13.57 -13.57
CA THR A 66 24.85 14.98 -13.92
C THR A 66 24.50 15.13 -15.40
N GLY A 67 23.59 16.05 -15.73
CA GLY A 67 23.21 16.34 -17.12
C GLY A 67 21.96 15.61 -17.59
N VAL A 68 21.11 15.13 -16.67
CA VAL A 68 19.73 14.73 -16.97
C VAL A 68 18.97 15.96 -17.51
N PRO A 69 18.52 15.98 -18.78
CA PRO A 69 17.72 17.09 -19.29
C PRO A 69 16.53 17.44 -18.41
N TYR A 70 16.29 18.74 -18.19
CA TYR A 70 15.20 19.22 -17.34
C TYR A 70 13.80 18.87 -17.88
N GLU A 71 13.69 18.65 -19.19
CA GLU A 71 12.46 18.26 -19.90
C GLU A 71 12.19 16.75 -19.86
N SER A 72 12.98 15.97 -19.12
CA SER A 72 12.85 14.52 -19.07
C SER A 72 11.56 14.11 -18.35
N GLN A 73 10.71 13.39 -19.06
CA GLN A 73 9.43 12.89 -18.55
C GLN A 73 9.60 11.56 -17.81
N ARG A 74 10.53 10.71 -18.27
CA ARG A 74 10.77 9.39 -17.68
C ARG A 74 12.24 9.21 -17.36
N VAL A 75 12.54 8.89 -16.11
CA VAL A 75 13.92 8.72 -15.63
C VAL A 75 14.03 7.35 -14.95
N PHE A 76 14.83 6.47 -15.55
CA PHE A 76 15.04 5.10 -15.11
C PHE A 76 16.46 4.93 -14.56
N LEU A 77 16.55 4.81 -13.23
CA LEU A 77 17.80 4.69 -12.47
C LEU A 77 17.84 3.43 -11.61
N GLN A 78 16.94 2.47 -11.87
CA GLN A 78 16.88 1.20 -11.14
C GLN A 78 18.14 0.34 -11.32
N ASN A 79 18.34 -0.60 -10.38
CA ASN A 79 19.43 -1.56 -10.42
C ASN A 79 20.83 -0.90 -10.44
N ASN A 80 20.99 0.21 -9.73
CA ASN A 80 22.27 0.88 -9.55
C ASN A 80 22.73 0.76 -8.09
N ARG A 81 23.71 1.58 -7.68
CA ARG A 81 24.25 1.63 -6.32
C ARG A 81 24.12 3.04 -5.74
N ILE A 82 23.08 3.77 -6.13
CA ILE A 82 22.86 5.15 -5.70
C ILE A 82 22.64 5.17 -4.19
N THR A 83 23.35 6.04 -3.49
CA THR A 83 23.37 6.07 -2.02
C THR A 83 22.57 7.21 -1.41
N GLU A 84 22.40 8.29 -2.14
CA GLU A 84 21.78 9.53 -1.65
C GLU A 84 21.05 10.26 -2.78
N LEU A 85 19.96 10.94 -2.41
CA LEU A 85 19.18 11.80 -3.30
C LEU A 85 19.22 13.23 -2.76
N ARG A 86 19.57 14.17 -3.63
CA ARG A 86 19.70 15.60 -3.29
C ARG A 86 18.68 16.46 -4.01
N VAL A 87 18.46 17.66 -3.51
CA VAL A 87 17.62 18.67 -4.17
C VAL A 87 18.22 19.06 -5.54
N GLY A 88 17.35 19.24 -6.54
CA GLY A 88 17.74 19.73 -7.86
C GLY A 88 18.42 18.69 -8.77
N THR A 89 18.42 17.40 -8.39
CA THR A 89 18.99 16.34 -9.24
C THR A 89 18.07 15.92 -10.39
N PHE A 90 16.77 16.20 -10.29
CA PHE A 90 15.74 15.77 -11.25
C PHE A 90 15.07 16.98 -11.90
N GLY A 91 14.57 16.80 -13.13
CA GLY A 91 13.86 17.83 -13.89
C GLY A 91 12.42 18.01 -13.43
N PHE A 92 11.92 19.25 -13.46
CA PHE A 92 10.53 19.57 -13.06
C PHE A 92 9.47 18.87 -13.93
N GLY A 93 9.80 18.49 -15.17
CA GLY A 93 8.90 17.78 -16.07
C GLY A 93 8.85 16.25 -15.88
N THR A 94 9.53 15.71 -14.87
CA THR A 94 9.57 14.26 -14.63
C THR A 94 8.22 13.75 -14.11
N GLN A 95 7.64 12.80 -14.84
CA GLN A 95 6.38 12.11 -14.55
C GLN A 95 6.62 10.73 -13.94
N VAL A 96 7.64 10.00 -14.40
CA VAL A 96 7.97 8.66 -13.92
C VAL A 96 9.43 8.63 -13.47
N LEU A 97 9.65 8.27 -12.21
CA LEU A 97 10.98 8.15 -11.63
C LEU A 97 11.15 6.78 -10.97
N TRP A 98 12.02 5.95 -11.54
CA TRP A 98 12.37 4.64 -10.99
C TRP A 98 13.75 4.67 -10.35
N LEU A 99 13.78 4.38 -9.06
CA LEU A 99 14.98 4.32 -8.22
C LEU A 99 15.04 3.00 -7.43
N PHE A 100 14.23 2.02 -7.80
CA PHE A 100 14.18 0.74 -7.11
C PHE A 100 15.47 -0.09 -7.26
N SER A 101 15.71 -0.99 -6.33
CA SER A 101 16.92 -1.83 -6.29
C SER A 101 18.20 -0.99 -6.37
N ASN A 102 18.29 0.00 -5.49
CA ASN A 102 19.49 0.82 -5.27
C ASN A 102 20.01 0.62 -3.83
N ASN A 103 21.00 1.43 -3.42
CA ASN A 103 21.54 1.41 -2.07
C ASN A 103 21.24 2.71 -1.31
N ILE A 104 20.05 3.28 -1.53
CA ILE A 104 19.71 4.60 -0.98
C ILE A 104 19.64 4.49 0.54
N THR A 105 20.40 5.36 1.19
CA THR A 105 20.52 5.45 2.66
C THR A 105 19.88 6.72 3.19
N TRP A 106 19.85 7.77 2.38
CA TRP A 106 19.36 9.09 2.76
C TRP A 106 18.71 9.80 1.59
N ILE A 107 17.62 10.51 1.88
CA ILE A 107 16.89 11.35 0.94
C ILE A 107 16.82 12.72 1.60
N GLU A 108 17.44 13.71 0.98
CA GLU A 108 17.41 15.10 1.45
C GLU A 108 15.96 15.62 1.51
N ALA A 109 15.62 16.37 2.55
CA ALA A 109 14.32 17.02 2.65
C ALA A 109 14.07 17.93 1.43
N GLY A 110 12.96 17.67 0.73
CA GLY A 110 12.62 18.40 -0.49
C GLY A 110 13.36 17.92 -1.76
N ALA A 111 14.06 16.78 -1.73
CA ALA A 111 14.66 16.19 -2.93
C ALA A 111 13.66 16.03 -4.10
N PHE A 112 12.38 15.87 -3.78
CA PHE A 112 11.29 15.74 -4.74
C PHE A 112 10.37 16.98 -4.82
N SER A 113 10.65 18.08 -4.12
CA SER A 113 9.67 19.17 -3.94
C SER A 113 9.29 19.91 -5.23
N GLU A 114 10.19 19.92 -6.21
CA GLU A 114 9.97 20.57 -7.51
C GLU A 114 9.31 19.65 -8.54
N LEU A 115 9.12 18.36 -8.24
CA LEU A 115 8.57 17.37 -9.17
C LEU A 115 7.03 17.38 -9.16
N ARG A 116 6.44 18.53 -9.50
CA ARG A 116 4.99 18.77 -9.42
C ARG A 116 4.18 17.94 -10.41
N ASP A 117 4.81 17.49 -11.49
CA ASP A 117 4.20 16.66 -12.53
C ASP A 117 4.48 15.16 -12.33
N LEU A 118 5.10 14.76 -11.21
CA LEU A 118 5.40 13.37 -10.92
C LEU A 118 4.12 12.58 -10.67
N GLU A 119 3.93 11.50 -11.43
CA GLU A 119 2.80 10.57 -11.34
C GLU A 119 3.22 9.24 -10.71
N GLU A 120 4.47 8.80 -10.91
CA GLU A 120 4.98 7.55 -10.38
C GLU A 120 6.37 7.71 -9.79
N LEU A 121 6.53 7.29 -8.53
CA LEU A 121 7.79 7.25 -7.81
C LEU A 121 8.03 5.85 -7.24
N ASP A 122 9.09 5.20 -7.70
CA ASP A 122 9.52 3.91 -7.18
C ASP A 122 10.83 3.98 -6.41
N LEU A 123 10.76 3.86 -5.08
CA LEU A 123 11.88 3.79 -4.15
C LEU A 123 12.06 2.38 -3.57
N GLY A 124 11.36 1.38 -4.10
CA GLY A 124 11.35 0.01 -3.58
C GLY A 124 12.73 -0.64 -3.54
N ASP A 125 12.87 -1.68 -2.71
CA ASP A 125 14.09 -2.49 -2.64
C ASP A 125 15.37 -1.66 -2.36
N ASN A 126 15.24 -0.66 -1.48
CA ASN A 126 16.35 0.11 -0.92
C ASN A 126 16.56 -0.26 0.57
N PRO A 127 17.21 -1.39 0.88
CA PRO A 127 17.19 -2.01 2.21
C PRO A 127 17.97 -1.25 3.29
N HIS A 128 18.65 -0.16 2.92
CA HIS A 128 19.44 0.69 3.81
C HIS A 128 18.78 2.03 4.12
N LEU A 129 17.63 2.37 3.52
CA LEU A 129 16.93 3.63 3.74
C LEU A 129 16.47 3.77 5.20
N ARG A 130 15.79 2.76 5.75
CA ARG A 130 15.37 2.60 7.17
C ARG A 130 14.47 3.68 7.77
N ARG A 131 14.62 4.96 7.39
CA ARG A 131 13.88 6.13 7.86
C ARG A 131 13.68 7.11 6.71
N LEU A 132 12.58 7.86 6.79
CA LEU A 132 12.28 8.98 5.92
C LEU A 132 12.14 10.23 6.79
N GLU A 133 12.56 11.37 6.26
CA GLU A 133 12.32 12.67 6.88
C GLU A 133 10.89 13.14 6.61
N GLY A 134 10.34 13.93 7.54
CA GLY A 134 9.01 14.54 7.37
C GLY A 134 8.97 15.43 6.12
N GLY A 135 7.85 15.38 5.39
CA GLY A 135 7.69 16.17 4.18
C GLY A 135 8.58 15.76 2.99
N ALA A 136 9.21 14.57 2.99
CA ALA A 136 10.03 14.11 1.86
C ALA A 136 9.27 14.12 0.51
N PHE A 137 7.95 13.88 0.54
CA PHE A 137 7.07 13.84 -0.64
C PHE A 137 6.24 15.12 -0.83
N ARG A 138 6.60 16.21 -0.13
CA ARG A 138 5.89 17.48 -0.24
C ARG A 138 5.96 18.01 -1.68
N GLY A 139 4.84 18.46 -2.22
CA GLY A 139 4.74 19.04 -3.57
C GLY A 139 4.35 18.04 -4.67
N LEU A 140 4.31 16.74 -4.35
CA LEU A 140 3.93 15.67 -5.27
C LEU A 140 2.41 15.50 -5.39
N GLU A 141 1.68 16.59 -5.68
CA GLU A 141 0.22 16.62 -5.65
C GLU A 141 -0.44 15.77 -6.75
N LYS A 142 0.28 15.50 -7.86
CA LYS A 142 -0.15 14.65 -8.97
C LYS A 142 0.28 13.18 -8.84
N LEU A 143 0.98 12.82 -7.78
CA LEU A 143 1.50 11.47 -7.59
C LEU A 143 0.34 10.47 -7.51
N GLN A 144 0.38 9.44 -8.35
CA GLN A 144 -0.64 8.39 -8.45
C GLN A 144 -0.13 7.08 -7.86
N SER A 145 1.15 6.75 -8.03
CA SER A 145 1.76 5.53 -7.50
C SER A 145 3.03 5.82 -6.72
N LEU A 146 3.08 5.33 -5.48
CA LEU A 146 4.24 5.45 -4.60
C LEU A 146 4.68 4.09 -4.09
N HIS A 147 5.89 3.69 -4.45
CA HIS A 147 6.47 2.43 -4.03
C HIS A 147 7.58 2.65 -3.02
N MET A 148 7.41 2.05 -1.83
CA MET A 148 8.38 2.07 -0.73
C MET A 148 8.49 0.69 -0.08
N HIS A 149 8.30 -0.36 -0.86
CA HIS A 149 8.36 -1.75 -0.38
C HIS A 149 9.82 -2.18 -0.15
N ARG A 150 10.06 -3.09 0.79
CA ARG A 150 11.42 -3.64 1.10
C ARG A 150 12.48 -2.59 1.49
N CYS A 151 12.08 -1.42 2.01
CA CYS A 151 13.00 -0.36 2.45
C CYS A 151 13.46 -0.47 3.92
N ARG A 152 13.02 -1.53 4.63
CA ARG A 152 13.24 -1.76 6.06
C ARG A 152 12.80 -0.58 6.94
N LEU A 153 11.73 0.12 6.54
CA LEU A 153 11.20 1.26 7.29
C LEU A 153 10.63 0.78 8.64
N ALA A 154 11.09 1.36 9.74
CA ALA A 154 10.61 0.99 11.09
C ALA A 154 9.38 1.82 11.53
N ALA A 155 9.29 3.06 11.04
CA ALA A 155 8.21 4.00 11.30
C ALA A 155 8.08 4.97 10.12
N LEU A 156 6.91 5.60 10.03
CA LEU A 156 6.61 6.66 9.06
C LEU A 156 6.38 7.98 9.81
N PRO A 157 6.92 9.11 9.33
CA PRO A 157 6.54 10.43 9.82
C PRO A 157 5.03 10.68 9.64
N HIS A 158 4.43 11.47 10.54
CA HIS A 158 2.99 11.74 10.53
C HIS A 158 2.51 12.53 9.31
N ASP A 159 3.38 13.36 8.74
CA ASP A 159 3.12 14.28 7.64
C ASP A 159 3.62 13.77 6.28
N ILE A 160 4.12 12.53 6.23
CA ILE A 160 4.80 11.99 5.03
C ILE A 160 3.89 11.92 3.80
N PHE A 161 2.58 11.73 3.99
CA PHE A 161 1.58 11.61 2.93
C PHE A 161 0.67 12.84 2.80
N HIS A 162 1.01 13.95 3.48
CA HIS A 162 0.20 15.14 3.47
C HIS A 162 0.05 15.70 2.05
N LYS A 163 -1.19 16.04 1.66
CA LYS A 163 -1.56 16.59 0.34
C LYS A 163 -1.31 15.68 -0.89
N LEU A 164 -1.09 14.38 -0.70
CA LEU A 164 -1.00 13.44 -1.83
C LEU A 164 -2.40 13.02 -2.31
N TYR A 165 -3.23 14.00 -2.68
CA TYR A 165 -4.66 13.78 -2.98
C TYR A 165 -4.91 12.91 -4.21
N SER A 166 -3.96 12.86 -5.15
CA SER A 166 -4.06 12.08 -6.39
C SER A 166 -3.60 10.63 -6.24
N LEU A 167 -3.07 10.25 -5.07
CA LEU A 167 -2.45 8.94 -4.87
C LEU A 167 -3.50 7.83 -4.93
N GLN A 168 -3.26 6.83 -5.79
CA GLN A 168 -4.13 5.69 -6.04
C GLN A 168 -3.52 4.38 -5.51
N PHE A 169 -2.20 4.23 -5.60
CA PHE A 169 -1.48 3.03 -5.21
C PHE A 169 -0.38 3.35 -4.22
N LEU A 170 -0.41 2.71 -3.05
CA LEU A 170 0.61 2.86 -2.02
C LEU A 170 1.16 1.50 -1.60
N TYR A 171 2.44 1.28 -1.90
CA TYR A 171 3.15 0.04 -1.61
C TYR A 171 4.10 0.22 -0.42
N LEU A 172 3.71 -0.32 0.73
CA LEU A 172 4.46 -0.29 1.99
C LEU A 172 4.79 -1.70 2.52
N GLN A 173 4.59 -2.73 1.70
CA GLN A 173 4.81 -4.13 2.09
C GLN A 173 6.27 -4.46 2.37
N GLU A 174 6.49 -5.52 3.15
CA GLU A 174 7.81 -6.06 3.47
C GLU A 174 8.75 -5.02 4.12
N ASN A 175 8.20 -4.11 4.91
CA ASN A 175 8.95 -3.20 5.77
C ASN A 175 8.99 -3.72 7.22
N GLN A 176 9.38 -2.88 8.17
CA GLN A 176 9.47 -3.23 9.59
C GLN A 176 8.53 -2.36 10.43
N LEU A 177 7.41 -1.90 9.86
CA LEU A 177 6.49 -0.99 10.50
C LEU A 177 5.85 -1.65 11.73
N HIS A 178 6.02 -1.03 12.89
CA HIS A 178 5.51 -1.55 14.16
C HIS A 178 4.10 -1.06 14.51
N PHE A 179 3.78 0.15 14.08
CA PHE A 179 2.50 0.82 14.28
C PHE A 179 2.23 1.74 13.10
N LEU A 180 0.96 2.11 12.94
CA LEU A 180 0.49 3.15 12.04
C LEU A 180 -0.15 4.22 12.92
N GLN A 181 0.16 5.48 12.64
CA GLN A 181 -0.39 6.60 13.39
C GLN A 181 -1.82 6.87 12.91
N ASP A 182 -2.66 7.40 13.81
CA ASP A 182 -3.97 7.91 13.42
C ASP A 182 -3.80 9.05 12.41
N ASP A 183 -4.75 9.15 11.48
CA ASP A 183 -4.80 10.18 10.43
C ASP A 183 -3.61 10.18 9.45
N LEU A 184 -2.72 9.18 9.48
CA LEU A 184 -1.57 9.05 8.57
C LEU A 184 -1.96 9.08 7.08
N PHE A 185 -3.16 8.60 6.75
CA PHE A 185 -3.67 8.50 5.39
C PHE A 185 -4.85 9.45 5.12
N SER A 186 -5.09 10.44 5.98
CA SER A 186 -6.32 11.27 5.96
C SER A 186 -6.57 11.99 4.63
N ASP A 187 -5.50 12.38 3.96
CA ASP A 187 -5.54 13.16 2.71
C ASP A 187 -5.60 12.27 1.46
N LEU A 188 -5.45 10.96 1.61
CA LEU A 188 -5.37 10.00 0.51
C LEU A 188 -6.76 9.61 -0.01
N ILE A 189 -7.57 10.61 -0.36
CA ILE A 189 -8.99 10.48 -0.69
C ILE A 189 -9.19 9.58 -1.92
N ASN A 190 -8.26 9.59 -2.88
CA ASN A 190 -8.34 8.79 -4.11
C ASN A 190 -7.61 7.43 -4.02
N LEU A 191 -7.12 7.05 -2.84
CA LEU A 191 -6.36 5.81 -2.69
C LEU A 191 -7.27 4.61 -2.93
N SER A 192 -6.89 3.78 -3.90
CA SER A 192 -7.61 2.57 -4.29
C SER A 192 -6.98 1.34 -3.65
N GLN A 193 -5.65 1.26 -3.58
CA GLN A 193 -4.95 0.07 -3.10
C GLN A 193 -3.87 0.42 -2.09
N LEU A 194 -3.93 -0.25 -0.94
CA LEU A 194 -2.99 -0.11 0.15
C LEU A 194 -2.37 -1.46 0.53
N PHE A 195 -1.07 -1.58 0.30
CA PHE A 195 -0.30 -2.78 0.60
C PHE A 195 0.54 -2.58 1.85
N LEU A 196 0.17 -3.26 2.94
CA LEU A 196 0.84 -3.20 4.24
C LEU A 196 1.31 -4.57 4.75
N HIS A 197 1.21 -5.61 3.92
CA HIS A 197 1.56 -6.97 4.29
C HIS A 197 3.05 -7.16 4.56
N GLY A 198 3.42 -8.19 5.32
CA GLY A 198 4.83 -8.46 5.64
C GLY A 198 5.48 -7.40 6.55
N ASN A 199 4.68 -6.71 7.37
CA ASN A 199 5.15 -5.74 8.37
C ASN A 199 5.08 -6.33 9.79
N ARG A 200 5.19 -5.47 10.82
CA ARG A 200 5.16 -5.88 12.24
C ARG A 200 4.05 -5.15 13.01
N ILE A 201 2.98 -4.77 12.32
CA ILE A 201 1.87 -3.99 12.88
C ILE A 201 1.13 -4.85 13.90
N ARG A 202 0.88 -4.29 15.09
CA ARG A 202 0.25 -5.03 16.21
C ARG A 202 -1.20 -4.66 16.47
N THR A 203 -1.57 -3.42 16.22
CA THR A 203 -2.88 -2.87 16.58
C THR A 203 -3.37 -1.93 15.48
N LEU A 204 -4.67 -1.96 15.22
CA LEU A 204 -5.35 -1.01 14.33
C LEU A 204 -6.23 -0.10 15.20
N SER A 205 -5.84 1.17 15.33
CA SER A 205 -6.54 2.19 16.12
C SER A 205 -7.81 2.70 15.43
N GLU A 206 -8.57 3.57 16.11
CA GLU A 206 -9.86 4.08 15.60
C GLU A 206 -9.73 4.86 14.29
N ASN A 207 -8.70 5.70 14.14
CA ASN A 207 -8.55 6.59 12.98
C ASN A 207 -7.37 6.21 12.08
N VAL A 208 -6.88 4.96 12.17
CA VAL A 208 -5.73 4.51 11.39
C VAL A 208 -5.97 4.53 9.87
N PHE A 209 -7.22 4.31 9.44
CA PHE A 209 -7.63 4.33 8.03
C PHE A 209 -8.63 5.45 7.72
N ARG A 210 -8.66 6.50 8.55
CA ARG A 210 -9.55 7.64 8.34
C ARG A 210 -9.28 8.29 6.98
N GLY A 211 -10.35 8.68 6.27
CA GLY A 211 -10.26 9.39 4.99
C GLY A 211 -10.12 8.50 3.74
N LEU A 212 -9.89 7.19 3.91
CA LEU A 212 -9.73 6.22 2.82
C LEU A 212 -11.08 5.80 2.19
N VAL A 213 -11.86 6.78 1.75
CA VAL A 213 -13.25 6.60 1.27
C VAL A 213 -13.36 5.84 -0.06
N ASN A 214 -12.29 5.83 -0.87
CA ASN A 214 -12.24 5.16 -2.17
C ASN A 214 -11.42 3.87 -2.19
N LEU A 215 -11.01 3.38 -1.02
CA LEU A 215 -10.16 2.19 -0.91
C LEU A 215 -10.92 0.94 -1.37
N ASP A 216 -10.36 0.24 -2.35
CA ASP A 216 -10.87 -1.02 -2.90
C ASP A 216 -10.18 -2.22 -2.25
N ARG A 217 -8.85 -2.13 -2.05
CA ARG A 217 -8.01 -3.25 -1.57
C ARG A 217 -7.14 -2.86 -0.39
N LEU A 218 -7.27 -3.62 0.69
CA LEU A 218 -6.46 -3.48 1.90
C LEU A 218 -5.79 -4.81 2.25
N LEU A 219 -4.46 -4.83 2.12
CA LEU A 219 -3.65 -6.03 2.33
C LEU A 219 -2.83 -5.87 3.61
N LEU A 220 -3.24 -6.55 4.67
CA LEU A 220 -2.65 -6.53 6.02
C LEU A 220 -2.17 -7.92 6.49
N HIS A 221 -2.10 -8.89 5.58
CA HIS A 221 -1.63 -10.23 5.90
C HIS A 221 -0.15 -10.25 6.29
N ASP A 222 0.31 -11.35 6.90
CA ASP A 222 1.69 -11.51 7.36
C ASP A 222 2.16 -10.34 8.25
N ASN A 223 1.31 -9.95 9.19
CA ASN A 223 1.60 -8.95 10.21
C ASN A 223 1.50 -9.61 11.60
N ARG A 224 1.36 -8.80 12.66
CA ARG A 224 1.20 -9.28 14.04
C ARG A 224 -0.03 -8.67 14.69
N VAL A 225 -1.06 -8.38 13.89
CA VAL A 225 -2.26 -7.68 14.35
C VAL A 225 -2.98 -8.56 15.36
N ARG A 226 -3.15 -8.05 16.58
CA ARG A 226 -3.83 -8.71 17.69
C ARG A 226 -5.20 -8.11 17.98
N GLN A 227 -5.33 -6.80 17.78
CA GLN A 227 -6.51 -6.03 18.12
C GLN A 227 -6.86 -5.07 16.99
N VAL A 228 -8.16 -5.03 16.68
CA VAL A 228 -8.76 -4.09 15.73
C VAL A 228 -9.79 -3.28 16.49
N ASN A 229 -9.69 -1.95 16.44
CA ASN A 229 -10.69 -1.08 17.03
C ASN A 229 -12.05 -1.26 16.32
N ARG A 230 -13.16 -1.15 17.06
CA ARG A 230 -14.52 -1.28 16.55
C ARG A 230 -14.87 -0.33 15.39
N ARG A 231 -14.16 0.80 15.29
CA ARG A 231 -14.37 1.84 14.26
C ARG A 231 -13.19 1.99 13.30
N ALA A 232 -12.20 1.09 13.36
CA ALA A 232 -11.01 1.15 12.51
C ALA A 232 -11.33 1.16 11.00
N PHE A 233 -12.48 0.60 10.61
CA PHE A 233 -12.92 0.49 9.21
C PHE A 233 -14.09 1.42 8.85
N ARG A 234 -14.43 2.41 9.69
CA ARG A 234 -15.62 3.26 9.54
C ARG A 234 -15.74 3.92 8.16
N ASP A 235 -14.62 4.37 7.60
CA ASP A 235 -14.60 5.12 6.34
C ASP A 235 -14.35 4.19 5.11
N LEU A 236 -14.17 2.88 5.32
CA LEU A 236 -13.83 1.88 4.28
C LEU A 236 -15.06 1.32 3.55
N GLY A 237 -16.04 2.17 3.24
CA GLY A 237 -17.33 1.73 2.68
C GLY A 237 -17.26 1.13 1.26
N ARG A 238 -16.18 1.40 0.50
CA ARG A 238 -15.98 0.87 -0.87
C ARG A 238 -15.05 -0.35 -0.94
N LEU A 239 -14.61 -0.86 0.21
CA LEU A 239 -13.63 -1.93 0.27
C LEU A 239 -14.21 -3.25 -0.23
N THR A 240 -13.58 -3.85 -1.24
CA THR A 240 -14.00 -5.14 -1.81
C THR A 240 -13.10 -6.28 -1.37
N MET A 241 -11.82 -6.00 -1.09
CA MET A 241 -10.83 -7.01 -0.74
C MET A 241 -10.09 -6.66 0.55
N LEU A 242 -10.22 -7.54 1.55
CA LEU A 242 -9.54 -7.42 2.84
C LEU A 242 -8.78 -8.70 3.18
N PHE A 243 -7.45 -8.60 3.24
CA PHE A 243 -6.59 -9.71 3.64
C PHE A 243 -6.01 -9.46 5.02
N LEU A 244 -6.38 -10.31 5.98
CA LEU A 244 -5.92 -10.30 7.37
C LEU A 244 -5.34 -11.67 7.79
N PHE A 245 -5.11 -12.58 6.84
CA PHE A 245 -4.55 -13.90 7.13
C PHE A 245 -3.11 -13.81 7.68
N ASN A 246 -2.63 -14.84 8.37
CA ASN A 246 -1.32 -14.85 9.05
C ASN A 246 -1.13 -13.61 9.95
N ASN A 247 -2.02 -13.46 10.92
CA ASN A 247 -1.92 -12.45 11.96
C ASN A 247 -2.09 -13.12 13.34
N SER A 248 -2.39 -12.34 14.38
CA SER A 248 -2.59 -12.84 15.74
C SER A 248 -3.97 -12.47 16.27
N LEU A 249 -4.98 -12.42 15.39
CA LEU A 249 -6.34 -12.06 15.74
C LEU A 249 -7.03 -13.21 16.47
N ALA A 250 -7.57 -12.91 17.65
CA ALA A 250 -8.48 -13.82 18.36
C ALA A 250 -9.94 -13.54 18.02
N GLU A 251 -10.27 -12.27 17.76
CA GLU A 251 -11.63 -11.81 17.44
C GLU A 251 -11.59 -10.66 16.44
N LEU A 252 -12.70 -10.46 15.72
CA LEU A 252 -12.96 -9.26 14.93
C LEU A 252 -14.24 -8.61 15.43
N PRO A 253 -14.22 -7.32 15.80
CA PRO A 253 -15.43 -6.68 16.30
C PRO A 253 -16.52 -6.58 15.23
N GLY A 254 -17.75 -6.91 15.60
CA GLY A 254 -18.88 -6.86 14.67
C GLY A 254 -19.13 -5.49 14.05
N GLN A 255 -18.85 -4.40 14.78
CA GLN A 255 -18.99 -3.04 14.21
C GLN A 255 -18.02 -2.82 13.04
N ALA A 256 -16.77 -3.25 13.18
CA ALA A 256 -15.78 -3.11 12.12
C ALA A 256 -16.22 -3.86 10.85
N MET A 257 -16.84 -5.02 11.01
CA MET A 257 -17.38 -5.81 9.88
C MET A 257 -18.65 -5.21 9.28
N ARG A 258 -19.48 -4.50 10.07
CA ARG A 258 -20.65 -3.78 9.57
C ARG A 258 -20.27 -2.58 8.69
N ASP A 259 -19.17 -1.92 9.02
CA ASP A 259 -18.70 -0.75 8.27
C ASP A 259 -18.18 -1.14 6.86
N VAL A 260 -17.76 -2.40 6.67
CA VAL A 260 -17.22 -2.94 5.40
C VAL A 260 -18.22 -3.83 4.65
N GLY A 261 -19.47 -3.36 4.50
CA GLY A 261 -20.55 -4.13 3.88
C GLY A 261 -20.37 -4.48 2.40
N SER A 262 -19.43 -3.85 1.70
CA SER A 262 -19.15 -4.10 0.27
C SER A 262 -18.08 -5.16 -0.01
N ILE A 263 -17.56 -5.82 1.03
CA ILE A 263 -16.51 -6.84 0.88
C ILE A 263 -17.00 -8.03 0.04
N GLN A 264 -16.17 -8.42 -0.92
CA GLN A 264 -16.37 -9.59 -1.78
C GLN A 264 -15.35 -10.70 -1.46
N PHE A 265 -14.12 -10.32 -1.11
CA PHE A 265 -13.02 -11.24 -0.81
C PHE A 265 -12.42 -10.97 0.57
N LEU A 266 -12.57 -11.93 1.48
CA LEU A 266 -12.12 -11.81 2.87
C LEU A 266 -11.24 -12.99 3.27
N ARG A 267 -9.94 -12.76 3.49
CA ARG A 267 -9.02 -13.82 3.93
C ARG A 267 -8.63 -13.64 5.39
N LEU A 268 -8.91 -14.67 6.20
CA LEU A 268 -8.80 -14.68 7.67
C LEU A 268 -8.06 -15.89 8.24
N ASN A 269 -7.60 -16.82 7.39
CA ASN A 269 -6.87 -18.02 7.81
C ASN A 269 -5.54 -17.69 8.53
N GLY A 270 -4.96 -18.64 9.26
CA GLY A 270 -3.69 -18.40 9.98
C GLY A 270 -3.82 -17.38 11.12
N ASN A 271 -4.96 -17.32 11.78
CA ASN A 271 -5.21 -16.53 13.00
C ASN A 271 -5.71 -17.43 14.13
N PRO A 272 -5.35 -17.17 15.39
CA PRO A 272 -5.78 -17.95 16.55
C PRO A 272 -7.21 -17.61 16.99
N TRP A 273 -8.21 -17.87 16.14
CA TRP A 273 -9.60 -17.49 16.39
C TRP A 273 -10.16 -18.07 17.69
N SER A 274 -10.80 -17.22 18.49
CA SER A 274 -11.58 -17.60 19.66
C SER A 274 -13.05 -17.72 19.26
N CYS A 275 -13.57 -18.95 19.32
CA CYS A 275 -14.92 -19.32 18.89
C CYS A 275 -15.88 -19.47 20.08
N GLY A 276 -15.75 -18.56 21.06
CA GLY A 276 -16.68 -18.38 22.16
C GLY A 276 -17.82 -17.42 21.78
N CYS A 277 -18.20 -16.53 22.69
CA CYS A 277 -19.30 -15.59 22.49
C CYS A 277 -18.89 -14.38 21.65
N GLU A 278 -17.62 -14.00 21.71
CA GLU A 278 -16.98 -12.94 20.94
C GLU A 278 -17.01 -13.19 19.44
N ALA A 279 -17.04 -14.45 19.00
CA ALA A 279 -17.14 -14.84 17.59
C ALA A 279 -18.52 -14.61 16.98
N ARG A 280 -19.57 -14.45 17.80
CA ARG A 280 -20.97 -14.36 17.33
C ARG A 280 -21.18 -13.30 16.25
N PRO A 281 -20.69 -12.05 16.38
CA PRO A 281 -20.92 -11.04 15.34
C PRO A 281 -20.24 -11.36 14.02
N LEU A 282 -19.06 -12.01 14.06
CA LEU A 282 -18.34 -12.45 12.86
C LEU A 282 -19.06 -13.63 12.20
N TRP A 283 -19.59 -14.57 13.01
CA TRP A 283 -20.42 -15.66 12.51
C TRP A 283 -21.70 -15.15 11.84
N GLU A 284 -22.42 -14.22 12.49
CA GLU A 284 -23.61 -13.56 11.91
C GLU A 284 -23.29 -12.85 10.59
N PHE A 285 -22.12 -12.20 10.51
CA PHE A 285 -21.66 -11.58 9.27
C PHE A 285 -21.56 -12.58 8.11
N PHE A 286 -20.98 -13.76 8.33
CA PHE A 286 -20.88 -14.80 7.29
C PHE A 286 -22.23 -15.42 6.88
N ARG A 287 -23.20 -15.45 7.81
CA ARG A 287 -24.56 -15.93 7.50
C ARG A 287 -25.35 -14.95 6.64
N ASN A 288 -25.14 -13.65 6.86
CA ASN A 288 -25.90 -12.59 6.20
C ASN A 288 -25.25 -12.09 4.90
N ASN A 289 -23.95 -12.26 4.72
CA ASN A 289 -23.21 -11.74 3.57
C ASN A 289 -22.65 -12.86 2.69
N ARG A 290 -22.80 -12.73 1.37
CA ARG A 290 -22.21 -13.65 0.38
C ARG A 290 -20.78 -13.24 0.06
N VAL A 291 -19.85 -13.66 0.91
CA VAL A 291 -18.43 -13.30 0.79
C VAL A 291 -17.58 -14.53 0.46
N SER A 292 -16.67 -14.41 -0.49
CA SER A 292 -15.64 -15.42 -0.74
C SER A 292 -14.60 -15.34 0.38
N SER A 293 -14.51 -16.40 1.19
CA SER A 293 -13.65 -16.40 2.37
C SER A 293 -12.85 -17.68 2.55
N SER A 294 -11.66 -17.52 3.13
CA SER A 294 -10.78 -18.63 3.55
C SER A 294 -11.38 -19.41 4.71
N GLU A 295 -10.74 -20.50 5.11
CA GLU A 295 -11.05 -21.20 6.37
C GLU A 295 -10.81 -20.32 7.60
N LEU A 296 -11.66 -20.50 8.62
CA LEU A 296 -11.54 -19.84 9.93
C LEU A 296 -11.48 -20.92 11.03
N VAL A 297 -10.32 -21.54 11.16
CA VAL A 297 -10.10 -22.60 12.15
C VAL A 297 -10.04 -22.02 13.56
N CYS A 298 -10.92 -22.49 14.43
CA CYS A 298 -10.97 -22.13 15.84
C CYS A 298 -9.73 -22.65 16.59
N ALA A 299 -9.04 -21.78 17.30
CA ALA A 299 -7.95 -22.14 18.21
C ALA A 299 -8.44 -22.37 19.65
N SER A 300 -9.51 -21.67 20.04
CA SER A 300 -10.13 -21.77 21.37
C SER A 300 -11.66 -21.59 21.26
N PRO A 301 -12.47 -21.98 22.27
CA PRO A 301 -12.10 -22.81 23.42
C PRO A 301 -11.78 -24.26 23.02
N SER A 302 -11.14 -25.03 23.90
CA SER A 302 -10.69 -26.41 23.62
C SER A 302 -11.74 -27.33 22.97
N PRO A 303 -13.04 -27.30 23.35
CA PRO A 303 -14.07 -28.15 22.72
C PRO A 303 -14.33 -27.85 21.24
N ARG A 304 -14.00 -26.64 20.77
CA ARG A 304 -14.21 -26.19 19.39
C ARG A 304 -12.90 -26.07 18.62
N ARG A 305 -11.77 -26.48 19.21
CA ARG A 305 -10.49 -26.35 18.54
C ARG A 305 -10.47 -27.20 17.26
N GLY A 306 -10.05 -26.61 16.15
CA GLY A 306 -9.99 -27.27 14.85
C GLY A 306 -11.28 -27.18 14.01
N THR A 307 -12.41 -26.74 14.58
CA THR A 307 -13.64 -26.52 13.81
C THR A 307 -13.57 -25.21 13.03
N ASP A 308 -14.22 -25.12 11.88
CA ASP A 308 -14.38 -23.84 11.18
C ASP A 308 -15.53 -23.04 11.80
N LEU A 309 -15.27 -21.80 12.18
CA LEU A 309 -16.24 -20.87 12.76
C LEU A 309 -17.50 -20.74 11.90
N ARG A 310 -17.38 -20.78 10.58
CA ARG A 310 -18.50 -20.62 9.63
C ARG A 310 -19.51 -21.76 9.68
N PHE A 311 -19.09 -22.94 10.16
CA PHE A 311 -19.96 -24.12 10.27
C PHE A 311 -20.59 -24.29 11.66
N LEU A 312 -20.30 -23.38 12.60
CA LEU A 312 -21.00 -23.35 13.89
C LEU A 312 -22.49 -23.03 13.70
N ARG A 313 -23.30 -23.50 14.65
CA ARG A 313 -24.76 -23.33 14.64
C ARG A 313 -25.17 -22.25 15.64
N GLU A 314 -26.36 -21.72 15.47
CA GLU A 314 -26.89 -20.71 16.40
C GLU A 314 -26.94 -21.20 17.86
N MET A 315 -27.27 -22.48 18.07
CA MET A 315 -27.26 -23.13 19.38
C MET A 315 -25.88 -23.13 20.07
N ASP A 316 -24.79 -23.06 19.29
CA ASP A 316 -23.43 -22.95 19.83
C ASP A 316 -23.20 -21.59 20.51
N PHE A 317 -24.03 -20.58 20.23
CA PHE A 317 -24.00 -19.25 20.85
C PHE A 317 -25.18 -19.01 21.81
N ALA A 318 -26.09 -19.98 22.00
CA ALA A 318 -27.20 -19.88 22.94
C ALA A 318 -26.81 -19.59 24.41
N PRO A 319 -25.68 -20.11 24.96
CA PRO A 319 -25.28 -19.78 26.33
C PRO A 319 -24.66 -18.39 26.50
N CYS A 320 -24.53 -17.61 25.42
CA CYS A 320 -23.91 -16.29 25.47
C CYS A 320 -24.87 -15.22 26.02
N PRO A 321 -24.39 -14.31 26.88
CA PRO A 321 -25.19 -13.20 27.35
C PRO A 321 -25.63 -12.34 26.16
N LEU A 322 -26.89 -11.93 26.15
CA LEU A 322 -27.38 -10.96 25.17
C LEU A 322 -26.58 -9.66 25.28
N PRO A 323 -26.20 -9.03 24.16
CA PRO A 323 -25.46 -7.77 24.20
C PRO A 323 -26.30 -6.71 24.93
N ASP A 324 -25.73 -6.10 25.98
CA ASP A 324 -26.40 -5.04 26.74
C ASP A 324 -26.80 -3.88 25.81
N PRO A 325 -28.08 -3.48 25.79
CA PRO A 325 -28.53 -2.32 25.01
C PRO A 325 -27.93 -0.98 25.50
N GLY A 326 -27.21 -0.98 26.64
CA GLY A 326 -26.64 0.21 27.29
C GLY A 326 -25.18 0.55 26.96
N SER A 327 -24.43 -0.28 26.22
CA SER A 327 -23.02 0.03 25.86
C SER A 327 -22.89 0.93 24.62
N LEU A 328 -23.99 1.40 24.04
CA LEU A 328 -24.04 2.44 23.01
C LEU A 328 -24.17 3.84 23.64
N ALA A 329 -23.35 4.16 24.65
CA ALA A 329 -23.16 5.53 25.10
C ALA A 329 -22.28 6.28 24.08
N GLY A 330 -22.89 6.62 22.95
CA GLY A 330 -22.26 7.31 21.83
C GLY A 330 -23.12 7.38 20.57
N SER A 331 -24.45 7.35 20.72
CA SER A 331 -25.39 7.70 19.65
C SER A 331 -26.74 8.09 20.27
N THR A 332 -26.86 9.32 20.75
CA THR A 332 -28.18 9.94 20.93
C THR A 332 -28.72 10.29 19.54
N THR A 333 -29.37 9.34 18.89
CA THR A 333 -30.29 9.63 17.79
C THR A 333 -31.67 9.79 18.42
N THR A 334 -32.07 11.02 18.70
CA THR A 334 -33.42 11.36 19.13
C THR A 334 -34.37 11.20 17.94
N THR A 335 -34.87 9.99 17.72
CA THR A 335 -36.08 9.78 16.92
C THR A 335 -37.29 9.85 17.84
N PHE A 336 -37.98 10.99 17.81
CA PHE A 336 -39.31 11.12 18.35
C PHE A 336 -40.25 10.13 17.65
N SER A 337 -40.60 9.04 18.34
CA SER A 337 -41.74 8.20 17.97
C SER A 337 -43.00 8.76 18.62
N THR A 338 -43.81 9.49 17.87
CA THR A 338 -45.15 9.91 18.28
C THR A 338 -46.13 8.75 18.13
N LYS A 339 -46.11 7.78 19.06
CA LYS A 339 -47.30 6.94 19.31
C LYS A 339 -47.22 6.27 20.68
N THR A 340 -47.65 6.99 21.70
CA THR A 340 -48.37 6.45 22.88
C THR A 340 -48.83 7.63 23.73
N ARG A 341 -49.89 8.29 23.25
CA ARG A 341 -50.83 9.01 24.11
C ARG A 341 -51.81 7.95 24.59
N TRP A 342 -52.10 7.87 25.88
CA TRP A 342 -53.36 7.49 26.57
C TRP A 342 -53.04 6.96 27.99
N TRP A 343 -53.59 7.65 29.01
CA TRP A 343 -53.51 7.42 30.47
C TRP A 343 -52.13 7.60 31.12
N PHE A 344 -51.88 8.49 32.09
CA PHE A 344 -52.73 9.18 33.06
C PHE A 344 -52.39 10.68 33.14
N SER A 345 -53.43 11.52 33.08
CA SER A 345 -53.40 12.87 33.63
C SER A 345 -54.18 12.87 34.93
N LYS A 346 -53.48 13.04 36.05
CA LYS A 346 -53.87 13.93 37.15
C LYS A 346 -52.73 13.98 38.17
N HIS A 347 -52.49 15.19 38.66
CA HIS A 347 -51.53 15.63 39.68
C HIS A 347 -50.18 16.13 39.14
N LYS A 348 -50.11 17.46 38.98
CA LYS A 348 -48.88 18.28 38.94
C LYS A 348 -48.09 18.08 40.23
N PRO A 349 -46.74 17.98 40.20
CA PRO A 349 -45.92 18.34 41.34
C PRO A 349 -45.47 19.80 41.25
N VAL A 350 -45.70 20.52 42.35
CA VAL A 350 -45.13 21.83 42.65
C VAL A 350 -43.72 21.64 43.21
N SER A 351 -42.82 22.56 42.85
CA SER A 351 -41.43 22.69 43.31
C SER A 351 -41.32 23.08 44.79
N SER A 352 -40.45 22.43 45.56
CA SER A 352 -39.64 22.98 46.67
C SER A 352 -38.80 21.84 47.30
N SER A 353 -37.47 21.81 47.15
CA SER A 353 -36.42 22.31 48.07
C SER A 353 -36.20 21.54 49.40
N LYS A 354 -34.93 21.09 49.56
CA LYS A 354 -34.11 20.83 50.79
C LYS A 354 -34.42 19.70 51.78
N GLY A 355 -33.34 19.00 52.18
CA GLY A 355 -33.15 18.10 53.36
C GLY A 355 -32.41 16.81 52.93
N VAL A 356 -31.11 16.53 53.18
CA VAL A 356 -30.30 16.35 54.42
C VAL A 356 -30.68 15.10 55.25
N PHE A 357 -29.73 14.14 55.29
CA PHE A 357 -29.55 12.96 56.19
C PHE A 357 -30.68 11.89 56.16
N GLU A 358 -30.48 10.57 56.32
CA GLU A 358 -29.55 9.79 57.14
C GLU A 358 -29.48 8.30 56.69
N LYS A 359 -28.46 7.59 57.18
CA LYS A 359 -28.17 6.14 57.06
C LYS A 359 -29.21 5.26 57.77
N THR A 360 -29.52 4.09 57.18
CA THR A 360 -29.74 2.78 57.85
C THR A 360 -29.59 1.68 56.79
N SER A 361 -28.54 0.86 56.79
CA SER A 361 -28.48 -0.48 57.42
C SER A 361 -29.77 -1.29 57.28
N GLU A 362 -29.76 -2.36 56.47
CA GLU A 362 -29.84 -3.74 56.98
C GLU A 362 -30.14 -4.82 55.91
N THR A 363 -29.29 -5.85 55.93
CA THR A 363 -29.63 -7.27 56.01
C THR A 363 -30.02 -8.05 54.75
N ILE A 364 -28.99 -8.77 54.29
CA ILE A 364 -28.98 -10.00 53.50
C ILE A 364 -29.98 -11.03 54.05
N LYS A 365 -30.85 -11.58 53.19
CA LYS A 365 -31.50 -12.88 53.42
C LYS A 365 -31.27 -13.81 52.23
N SER A 366 -30.60 -14.90 52.56
CA SER A 366 -30.33 -16.12 51.81
C SER A 366 -31.62 -16.84 51.38
N PHE A 367 -31.64 -17.37 50.16
CA PHE A 367 -32.61 -18.37 49.70
C PHE A 367 -32.05 -19.79 49.86
N PRO A 368 -32.86 -20.78 50.30
CA PRO A 368 -32.40 -22.15 50.46
C PRO A 368 -32.58 -22.96 49.16
N PHE A 369 -31.59 -23.81 48.88
CA PHE A 369 -31.67 -24.90 47.91
C PHE A 369 -32.63 -25.99 48.40
N GLY A 370 -33.54 -26.44 47.54
CA GLY A 370 -34.33 -27.66 47.71
C GLY A 370 -34.35 -28.42 46.38
N GLY A 371 -33.81 -29.63 46.37
CA GLY A 371 -33.75 -30.51 45.20
C GLY A 371 -35.07 -31.20 44.88
N GLY A 372 -35.22 -31.65 43.63
CA GLY A 372 -36.32 -32.52 43.25
C GLY A 372 -36.52 -32.75 41.75
N LYS A 373 -36.01 -33.90 41.29
CA LYS A 373 -36.60 -34.84 40.32
C LYS A 373 -36.64 -34.52 38.81
N THR A 374 -36.04 -35.49 38.10
CA THR A 374 -36.14 -35.90 36.70
C THR A 374 -37.58 -36.13 36.21
N THR A 375 -37.93 -35.58 35.05
CA THR A 375 -38.98 -36.12 34.17
C THR A 375 -38.54 -36.06 32.71
N SER A 376 -38.60 -37.22 32.05
CA SER A 376 -38.42 -37.44 30.61
C SER A 376 -39.71 -37.01 29.89
N THR A 377 -39.60 -36.17 28.87
CA THR A 377 -40.69 -35.89 27.92
C THR A 377 -40.23 -36.19 26.51
N LYS A 378 -40.78 -37.28 25.99
CA LYS A 378 -40.76 -37.75 24.60
C LYS A 378 -41.59 -36.77 23.76
N TYR A 379 -41.00 -36.18 22.71
CA TYR A 379 -41.74 -35.37 21.74
C TYR A 379 -42.32 -36.27 20.64
N GLU A 380 -43.62 -36.16 20.40
CA GLU A 380 -44.32 -36.74 19.24
C GLU A 380 -44.38 -35.71 18.10
N LEU A 381 -44.11 -36.17 16.88
CA LEU A 381 -44.14 -35.39 15.64
C LEU A 381 -45.60 -35.17 15.19
N SER A 382 -45.93 -33.98 14.71
CA SER A 382 -47.27 -33.63 14.21
C SER A 382 -47.54 -34.18 12.80
N GLU A 383 -48.81 -34.49 12.51
CA GLU A 383 -49.28 -35.12 11.27
C GLU A 383 -48.96 -34.34 9.97
N ASP A 384 -48.58 -33.07 10.06
CA ASP A 384 -48.18 -32.25 8.91
C ASP A 384 -46.72 -32.47 8.47
N GLU A 385 -45.88 -33.13 9.27
CA GLU A 385 -44.50 -33.52 8.89
C GLU A 385 -44.43 -34.88 8.19
N ALA A 386 -45.55 -35.62 8.11
CA ALA A 386 -45.64 -36.91 7.43
C ALA A 386 -45.94 -36.82 5.92
N LEU A 387 -46.22 -35.61 5.40
CA LEU A 387 -46.67 -35.38 4.01
C LEU A 387 -45.62 -34.75 3.09
N LEU A 388 -44.37 -34.60 3.53
CA LEU A 388 -43.28 -34.19 2.65
C LEU A 388 -42.81 -35.37 1.77
N PRO A 389 -42.59 -35.17 0.46
CA PRO A 389 -42.13 -36.23 -0.42
C PRO A 389 -40.73 -36.70 0.01
N LYS A 390 -40.59 -38.00 0.25
CA LYS A 390 -39.32 -38.66 0.54
C LYS A 390 -38.55 -38.78 -0.78
N LEU A 391 -37.45 -38.06 -0.90
CA LEU A 391 -36.49 -38.18 -2.01
C LEU A 391 -35.47 -39.27 -1.66
N ASP A 392 -35.26 -40.21 -2.58
CA ASP A 392 -34.29 -41.30 -2.43
C ASP A 392 -32.84 -40.77 -2.52
N PRO A 393 -31.87 -41.33 -1.75
CA PRO A 393 -30.52 -40.77 -1.66
C PRO A 393 -29.60 -40.96 -2.89
N GLU A 394 -30.07 -41.59 -3.96
CA GLU A 394 -29.20 -41.99 -5.08
C GLU A 394 -29.39 -41.22 -6.40
N GLU A 395 -30.28 -40.21 -6.44
CA GLU A 395 -30.57 -39.47 -7.68
C GLU A 395 -30.02 -38.02 -7.73
N TYR A 396 -29.02 -37.69 -6.90
CA TYR A 396 -28.36 -36.37 -6.92
C TYR A 396 -26.97 -36.34 -7.61
N TRP A 397 -26.50 -37.48 -8.15
CA TRP A 397 -25.13 -37.59 -8.70
C TRP A 397 -25.01 -37.64 -10.22
N ALA A 398 -26.04 -37.29 -10.98
CA ALA A 398 -26.04 -37.49 -12.42
C ALA A 398 -26.07 -36.20 -13.26
N ASN A 399 -25.36 -35.13 -12.88
CA ASN A 399 -25.22 -33.94 -13.76
C ASN A 399 -23.96 -33.07 -13.57
N TYR A 400 -22.83 -33.67 -13.17
CA TYR A 400 -21.52 -33.04 -13.42
C TYR A 400 -20.64 -34.00 -14.23
N GLY A 401 -20.64 -33.75 -15.53
CA GLY A 401 -19.73 -34.35 -16.49
C GLY A 401 -18.27 -34.04 -16.12
N ASN A 402 -17.50 -35.11 -16.15
CA ASN A 402 -16.07 -35.21 -15.92
C ASN A 402 -15.41 -35.40 -17.30
N GLU A 403 -14.72 -34.38 -17.79
CA GLU A 403 -13.76 -34.38 -18.91
C GLU A 403 -12.80 -33.21 -18.56
N ASP A 404 -11.50 -33.33 -18.29
CA ASP A 404 -10.52 -34.36 -18.58
C ASP A 404 -9.44 -34.40 -17.48
N ALA A 405 -9.30 -35.55 -16.83
CA ALA A 405 -8.04 -35.97 -16.21
C ALA A 405 -7.28 -36.79 -17.25
N GLY A 406 -6.37 -36.12 -17.97
CA GLY A 406 -5.43 -36.75 -18.88
C GLY A 406 -4.02 -36.20 -18.62
N ALA A 407 -3.14 -37.09 -18.16
CA ALA A 407 -1.69 -36.97 -18.08
C ALA A 407 -1.05 -36.38 -16.79
N THR A 408 -0.81 -37.32 -15.87
CA THR A 408 0.48 -37.60 -15.21
C THR A 408 1.02 -36.64 -14.14
N SER A 409 0.72 -36.97 -12.88
CA SER A 409 1.72 -36.94 -11.80
C SER A 409 2.44 -38.29 -11.75
N VAL A 410 3.76 -38.31 -11.95
CA VAL A 410 4.59 -39.47 -11.58
C VAL A 410 5.75 -38.97 -10.71
N ARG A 411 5.78 -39.52 -9.50
CA ARG A 411 6.85 -39.46 -8.51
C ARG A 411 8.09 -40.13 -9.09
N CYS A 412 9.27 -39.54 -8.91
CA CYS A 412 10.53 -40.24 -9.12
C CYS A 412 11.15 -40.62 -7.77
N PHE A 413 11.39 -41.91 -7.58
CA PHE A 413 12.36 -42.49 -6.65
C PHE A 413 13.31 -43.40 -7.48
N GLU A 414 14.57 -43.42 -7.03
CA GLU A 414 15.85 -43.96 -7.56
C GLU A 414 15.88 -45.19 -8.49
N LEU A 415 16.81 -45.17 -9.47
CA LEU A 415 17.86 -46.20 -9.70
C LEU A 415 18.84 -45.83 -10.85
N GLU A 416 20.13 -45.73 -10.48
CA GLU A 416 21.41 -46.05 -11.18
C GLU A 416 21.71 -45.71 -12.66
N CYS A 417 22.80 -44.93 -12.86
CA CYS A 417 24.04 -45.21 -13.67
C CYS A 417 24.69 -43.88 -14.18
N PRO A 418 26.00 -43.82 -14.53
CA PRO A 418 27.23 -44.28 -13.88
C PRO A 418 28.26 -43.12 -13.67
N SER A 419 29.44 -43.50 -13.17
CA SER A 419 30.61 -42.72 -12.71
C SER A 419 31.24 -41.72 -13.69
N GLU A 420 31.60 -40.52 -13.22
CA GLU A 420 33.00 -40.02 -13.05
C GLU A 420 33.07 -38.50 -12.75
N PHE A 421 34.10 -38.14 -11.96
CA PHE A 421 34.64 -36.80 -11.63
C PHE A 421 34.07 -35.97 -10.46
N ASP A 422 34.57 -36.32 -9.27
CA ASP A 422 35.26 -35.49 -8.26
C ASP A 422 34.70 -34.12 -7.81
N ILE A 423 34.10 -34.10 -6.60
CA ILE A 423 34.21 -32.97 -5.65
C ILE A 423 34.33 -33.51 -4.21
N LEU A 424 35.45 -33.21 -3.54
CA LEU A 424 35.72 -33.43 -2.10
C LEU A 424 35.01 -32.39 -1.21
N PRO A 425 34.61 -32.72 0.03
CA PRO A 425 34.02 -31.79 0.99
C PRO A 425 35.07 -31.11 1.92
N PRO A 426 34.69 -30.05 2.65
CA PRO A 426 35.63 -29.19 3.37
C PRO A 426 35.91 -29.71 4.78
N SER A 427 37.15 -29.54 5.23
CA SER A 427 37.57 -29.72 6.62
C SER A 427 37.79 -28.36 7.31
N SER A 428 37.61 -28.41 8.62
CA SER A 428 37.58 -27.33 9.59
C SER A 428 38.97 -26.92 10.11
N SER A 429 39.01 -25.67 10.61
CA SER A 429 39.90 -25.12 11.66
C SER A 429 41.42 -25.12 11.45
N ALA A 430 42.03 -23.93 11.45
CA ALA A 430 42.80 -23.40 12.59
C ALA A 430 43.58 -22.12 12.21
N SER A 431 43.67 -21.25 13.22
CA SER A 431 44.42 -20.00 13.37
C SER A 431 45.94 -20.15 13.13
N PHE A 432 46.63 -19.11 12.64
CA PHE A 432 47.73 -18.40 13.33
C PHE A 432 48.40 -17.30 12.46
N SER A 433 48.49 -16.12 13.08
CA SER A 433 49.42 -14.97 12.98
C SER A 433 50.48 -14.77 11.87
N SER A 434 50.53 -13.49 11.44
CA SER A 434 51.69 -12.58 11.28
C SER A 434 52.82 -12.90 10.29
N LEU A 435 53.12 -11.95 9.38
CA LEU A 435 54.28 -11.06 9.52
C LEU A 435 54.28 -9.92 8.50
N SER A 436 54.65 -8.75 9.01
CA SER A 436 54.89 -7.46 8.38
C SER A 436 56.35 -7.31 7.91
N SER A 437 56.57 -6.55 6.83
CA SER A 437 57.73 -5.66 6.54
C SER A 437 57.73 -5.40 5.02
N SER A 438 58.13 -4.28 4.42
CA SER A 438 58.61 -2.96 4.87
C SER A 438 58.73 -2.09 3.59
N SER A 439 58.31 -0.83 3.68
CA SER A 439 58.67 0.32 2.79
C SER A 439 60.20 0.63 2.85
N PRO A 440 60.83 1.55 2.05
CA PRO A 440 60.29 2.81 1.52
C PRO A 440 60.79 3.38 0.15
N LEU A 441 60.04 4.41 -0.32
CA LEU A 441 60.29 5.65 -1.11
C LEU A 441 61.74 6.10 -1.45
N PRO A 442 61.99 7.23 -2.18
CA PRO A 442 61.28 7.91 -3.30
C PRO A 442 62.24 8.40 -4.43
N PHE A 443 61.72 8.95 -5.54
CA PHE A 443 62.43 9.99 -6.32
C PHE A 443 61.49 11.10 -6.79
N MET A 444 61.90 12.33 -6.51
CA MET A 444 61.37 13.63 -6.94
C MET A 444 62.27 14.22 -8.04
N LEU A 445 61.79 15.31 -8.66
CA LEU A 445 62.42 16.24 -9.65
C LEU A 445 62.02 15.93 -11.11
N SER A 446 61.58 16.86 -11.96
CA SER A 446 61.82 18.31 -12.03
C SER A 446 60.79 19.06 -12.92
N LEU A 447 60.62 20.36 -12.65
CA LEU A 447 60.45 21.55 -13.53
C LEU A 447 60.15 21.33 -15.04
N SER A 448 59.48 22.18 -15.81
CA SER A 448 58.83 23.50 -15.69
C SER A 448 58.42 23.94 -17.11
N ALA A 449 57.38 24.76 -17.22
CA ALA A 449 57.16 25.79 -18.26
C ALA A 449 56.98 25.37 -19.74
N LEU A 450 55.78 25.59 -20.29
CA LEU A 450 55.57 26.39 -21.51
C LEU A 450 54.08 26.74 -21.67
N THR A 451 53.74 27.91 -21.15
CA THR A 451 52.59 28.71 -21.57
C THR A 451 53.02 29.63 -22.72
N VAL A 452 52.05 29.98 -23.58
CA VAL A 452 52.00 31.12 -24.52
C VAL A 452 52.44 30.88 -25.98
N SER A 453 51.43 30.78 -26.84
CA SER A 453 51.30 31.40 -28.18
C SER A 453 49.83 31.22 -28.60
N PHE A 454 48.86 31.96 -28.04
CA PHE A 454 48.35 33.26 -28.49
C PHE A 454 48.22 33.43 -30.02
N HIS A 455 46.96 33.44 -30.46
CA HIS A 455 46.36 34.39 -31.42
C HIS A 455 46.97 34.50 -32.83
N LEU A 456 46.37 33.80 -33.79
CA LEU A 456 46.20 34.26 -35.18
C LEU A 456 44.92 33.67 -35.80
N LEU A 457 43.76 33.95 -35.19
CA LEU A 457 42.47 33.94 -35.87
C LEU A 457 41.64 35.05 -35.21
N PHE A 458 41.21 36.03 -36.00
CA PHE A 458 40.62 37.34 -35.65
C PHE A 458 41.61 38.50 -35.51
N GLY A 459 41.75 39.22 -36.63
CA GLY A 459 42.48 40.47 -36.79
C GLY A 459 42.86 40.66 -38.25
#